data_AF-A0A2T2WEA0-F1
#
_entry.id   AF-A0A2T2WEA0-F1
#
_cell.length_a   1.000
_cell.length_b   1.000
_cell.length_c   1.000
_cell.angle_alpha   90.00
_cell.angle_beta   90.00
_cell.angle_gamma   90.00
#
_symmetry.space_group_name_H-M   'P 1'
#
loop_
_entity.id
_entity.type
_entity.pdbx_description
1 polymer ?
#
loop_
_entity_poly.entity_id
_entity_poly.type
_entity_poly.pdbx_seq_one_letter_code
_entity_poly.pdbx_strand_id
1 'polypeptide(L)'
;MIDWTFDTEEVNWMTEQLIRFWDRRLASIAPVGFPRYGRLLHPARANDGTPVRWATVAAHNGLPMTATSDFSYLALPQHMPEGGVPWVGDPPTIGTLDSPQAEHLIDVLTSYTKRPDAVRFALWDGLGWDRTTLVRLGQAPTSTPDPIPPAVRDGPRMRIPGRDYFVYGGHIEEALRWMPSQHQTPHYWWPKDHAWVVAGDVDLPWSIIAGSRELVDRLLHDPLLEVVPIAEDDVLDPQPAWLTAAIQQAVRDLINHRTAVIETTRGAVSFHISDGGLWLESGRGSRTHLHPEDIHRSLKDQLSAGVSTALMSQLNLY
;
A
#
# COMPACT_ATOMS: atom_id res chain seq x y z
N MET A 1 -5.31 -20.51 17.71
CA MET A 1 -4.10 -20.10 18.46
C MET A 1 -3.00 -20.01 17.45
N ILE A 2 -2.31 -18.86 17.39
CA ILE A 2 -1.19 -18.67 16.48
C ILE A 2 -0.03 -19.58 16.88
N ASP A 3 0.54 -20.22 15.86
CA ASP A 3 1.80 -20.94 15.90
C ASP A 3 2.92 -20.06 15.32
N TRP A 4 3.90 -19.70 16.13
CA TRP A 4 5.04 -18.88 15.70
C TRP A 4 6.20 -19.71 15.11
N THR A 5 5.95 -20.96 14.73
CA THR A 5 6.97 -21.83 14.14
C THR A 5 7.41 -21.31 12.79
N PHE A 6 8.71 -21.03 12.67
CA PHE A 6 9.33 -20.67 11.40
C PHE A 6 9.59 -21.92 10.57
N ASP A 7 8.82 -22.06 9.49
CA ASP A 7 8.89 -23.18 8.57
C ASP A 7 9.75 -22.80 7.36
N THR A 8 11.00 -23.27 7.33
CA THR A 8 11.97 -22.87 6.30
C THR A 8 11.56 -23.34 4.91
N GLU A 9 10.92 -24.51 4.80
CA GLU A 9 10.45 -25.03 3.51
C GLU A 9 9.33 -24.15 2.94
N GLU A 10 8.35 -23.78 3.78
CA GLU A 10 7.26 -22.89 3.38
C GLU A 10 7.74 -21.48 3.01
N VAL A 11 8.70 -20.95 3.77
CA VAL A 11 9.28 -19.63 3.49
C VAL A 11 10.09 -19.64 2.19
N ASN A 12 10.88 -20.70 1.95
CA ASN A 12 11.62 -20.84 0.70
C ASN A 12 10.68 -20.98 -0.49
N TRP A 13 9.62 -21.80 -0.36
CA TRP A 13 8.59 -21.92 -1.39
C TRP A 13 8.00 -20.54 -1.77
N MET A 14 7.65 -19.73 -0.77
CA MET A 14 7.11 -18.39 -0.99
C MET A 14 8.16 -17.48 -1.67
N THR A 15 9.37 -17.41 -1.11
CA THR A 15 10.38 -16.41 -1.49
C THR A 15 11.12 -16.69 -2.80
N GLU A 16 11.40 -17.95 -3.12
CA GLU A 16 12.10 -18.32 -4.37
C GLU A 16 11.26 -18.02 -5.62
N GLN A 17 9.94 -17.91 -5.47
CA GLN A 17 9.00 -17.62 -6.53
C GLN A 17 8.70 -16.11 -6.68
N LEU A 18 9.18 -15.27 -5.76
CA LEU A 18 9.10 -13.81 -5.87
C LEU A 18 10.19 -13.31 -6.82
N ILE A 19 9.94 -13.48 -8.13
CA ILE A 19 10.87 -13.07 -9.16
C ILE A 19 10.63 -11.61 -9.60
N ARG A 20 11.70 -10.96 -10.08
CA ARG A 20 11.64 -9.62 -10.72
C ARG A 20 11.21 -8.48 -9.81
N PHE A 21 11.54 -8.56 -8.53
CA PHE A 21 11.38 -7.44 -7.60
C PHE A 21 12.06 -6.16 -8.16
N TRP A 22 11.44 -5.00 -7.95
CA TRP A 22 11.87 -3.65 -8.40
C TRP A 22 11.58 -3.22 -9.85
N ASP A 23 10.87 -4.01 -10.67
CA ASP A 23 10.59 -3.65 -12.07
C ASP A 23 9.21 -3.00 -12.32
N ARG A 24 8.51 -2.58 -11.25
CA ARG A 24 7.16 -2.00 -11.23
C ARG A 24 6.03 -2.94 -11.68
N ARG A 25 6.28 -4.24 -11.89
CA ARG A 25 5.21 -5.21 -12.17
C ARG A 25 4.31 -5.40 -10.97
N LEU A 26 3.00 -5.47 -11.21
CA LEU A 26 2.01 -5.65 -10.15
C LEU A 26 2.17 -7.01 -9.45
N ALA A 27 2.42 -8.06 -10.24
CA ALA A 27 2.54 -9.42 -9.72
C ALA A 27 3.91 -9.72 -9.07
N SER A 28 4.88 -8.79 -9.07
CA SER A 28 6.23 -9.07 -8.53
C SER A 28 6.24 -9.32 -7.02
N ILE A 29 5.16 -8.96 -6.32
CA ILE A 29 4.98 -9.24 -4.89
C ILE A 29 4.30 -10.59 -4.65
N ALA A 30 3.75 -11.26 -5.68
CA ALA A 30 3.13 -12.58 -5.54
C ALA A 30 4.02 -13.67 -6.18
N PRO A 31 4.00 -14.91 -5.66
CA PRO A 31 4.67 -16.03 -6.30
C PRO A 31 4.15 -16.28 -7.72
N VAL A 32 5.06 -16.60 -8.64
CA VAL A 32 4.71 -17.00 -10.02
C VAL A 32 4.15 -18.41 -10.10
N GLY A 33 3.48 -18.75 -11.20
CA GLY A 33 3.05 -20.13 -11.49
C GLY A 33 1.62 -20.46 -11.10
N PHE A 34 0.83 -19.50 -10.62
CA PHE A 34 -0.60 -19.68 -10.43
C PHE A 34 -1.38 -19.57 -11.75
N PRO A 35 -2.48 -20.33 -11.93
CA PRO A 35 -3.31 -20.23 -13.13
C PRO A 35 -3.87 -18.82 -13.43
N ARG A 36 -4.17 -18.04 -12.38
CA ARG A 36 -4.74 -16.69 -12.46
C ARG A 36 -4.29 -15.80 -11.31
N TYR A 37 -4.31 -14.49 -11.59
CA TYR A 37 -4.01 -13.41 -10.67
C TYR A 37 -5.12 -12.35 -10.72
N GLY A 38 -5.51 -11.85 -9.56
CA GLY A 38 -6.39 -10.70 -9.40
C GLY A 38 -5.74 -9.67 -8.47
N ARG A 39 -5.97 -8.39 -8.74
CA ARG A 39 -5.57 -7.29 -7.86
C ARG A 39 -6.81 -6.83 -7.08
N LEU A 40 -6.82 -7.11 -5.78
CA LEU A 40 -7.82 -6.63 -4.84
C LEU A 40 -7.48 -5.18 -4.44
N LEU A 41 -8.35 -4.27 -4.85
CA LEU A 41 -8.22 -2.84 -4.54
C LEU A 41 -8.82 -2.58 -3.15
N HIS A 42 -8.02 -2.01 -2.24
CA HIS A 42 -8.53 -1.65 -0.92
C HIS A 42 -9.46 -0.43 -1.07
N PRO A 43 -10.54 -0.31 -0.31
CA PRO A 43 -11.53 0.74 -0.51
C PRO A 43 -10.96 2.08 -0.06
N ALA A 44 -11.25 3.12 -0.84
CA ALA A 44 -11.17 4.50 -0.35
C ALA A 44 -12.31 4.74 0.66
N ARG A 45 -12.32 5.90 1.32
CA ARG A 45 -13.40 6.27 2.26
C ARG A 45 -14.01 7.60 1.88
N ALA A 46 -15.33 7.65 1.85
CA ALA A 46 -16.05 8.93 1.84
C ALA A 46 -15.87 9.64 3.19
N ASN A 47 -16.24 10.92 3.25
CA ASN A 47 -16.12 11.74 4.48
C ASN A 47 -16.91 11.18 5.69
N ASP A 48 -17.93 10.36 5.45
CA ASP A 48 -18.71 9.68 6.49
C ASP A 48 -18.14 8.31 6.89
N GLY A 49 -16.98 7.92 6.35
CA GLY A 49 -16.32 6.64 6.59
C GLY A 49 -16.84 5.48 5.73
N THR A 50 -17.84 5.72 4.86
CA THR A 50 -18.35 4.69 3.96
C THR A 50 -17.26 4.24 2.99
N PRO A 51 -17.03 2.91 2.82
CA PRO A 51 -16.07 2.42 1.85
C PRO A 51 -16.52 2.74 0.42
N VAL A 52 -15.59 3.21 -0.41
CA VAL A 52 -15.80 3.62 -1.80
C VAL A 52 -14.86 2.85 -2.72
N ARG A 53 -15.43 2.29 -3.78
CA ARG A 53 -14.69 1.60 -4.84
C ARG A 53 -13.86 2.56 -5.68
N TRP A 54 -12.69 2.13 -6.14
CA TRP A 54 -11.82 2.88 -7.05
C TRP A 54 -12.56 3.22 -8.35
N ALA A 55 -13.34 2.29 -8.90
CA ALA A 55 -14.16 2.53 -10.09
C ALA A 55 -15.17 3.67 -9.88
N THR A 56 -15.71 3.82 -8.67
CA THR A 56 -16.62 4.91 -8.33
C THR A 56 -15.89 6.25 -8.30
N VAL A 57 -14.67 6.29 -7.72
CA VAL A 57 -13.84 7.51 -7.72
C VAL A 57 -13.41 7.89 -9.14
N ALA A 58 -12.98 6.92 -9.93
CA ALA A 58 -12.59 7.11 -11.33
C ALA A 58 -13.76 7.68 -12.15
N ALA A 59 -14.95 7.07 -12.04
CA ALA A 59 -16.15 7.52 -12.73
C ALA A 59 -16.57 8.94 -12.31
N HIS A 60 -16.50 9.26 -11.01
CA HIS A 60 -16.78 10.60 -10.50
C HIS A 60 -15.87 11.67 -11.11
N ASN A 61 -14.58 11.35 -11.24
CA ASN A 61 -13.58 12.24 -11.83
C ASN A 61 -13.52 12.19 -13.37
N GLY A 62 -14.39 11.39 -14.02
CA GLY A 62 -14.41 11.24 -15.47
C GLY A 62 -13.16 10.56 -16.04
N LEU A 63 -12.48 9.72 -15.26
CA LEU A 63 -11.26 9.03 -15.64
C LEU A 63 -11.54 7.56 -16.00
N PRO A 64 -10.86 7.01 -17.02
CA PRO A 64 -10.86 5.57 -17.24
C PRO A 64 -10.09 4.87 -16.12
N MET A 65 -10.59 3.70 -15.70
CA MET A 65 -9.88 2.80 -14.79
C MET A 65 -9.50 1.51 -15.52
N THR A 66 -8.26 1.09 -15.35
CA THR A 66 -7.71 -0.18 -15.83
C THR A 66 -7.20 -1.00 -14.64
N ALA A 67 -6.80 -2.24 -14.90
CA ALA A 67 -6.20 -3.09 -13.85
C ALA A 67 -4.87 -2.53 -13.31
N THR A 68 -4.21 -1.67 -14.08
CA THR A 68 -2.91 -1.05 -13.79
C THR A 68 -2.99 0.34 -13.19
N SER A 69 -4.21 0.88 -12.99
CA SER A 69 -4.38 2.21 -12.44
C SER A 69 -3.85 2.37 -11.01
N ASP A 70 -3.41 3.58 -10.69
CA ASP A 70 -3.00 4.00 -9.35
C ASP A 70 -4.07 4.93 -8.76
N PHE A 71 -4.45 4.72 -7.50
CA PHE A 71 -5.52 5.45 -6.86
C PHE A 71 -5.27 6.96 -6.83
N SER A 72 -4.03 7.39 -6.54
CA SER A 72 -3.72 8.81 -6.43
C SER A 72 -3.93 9.55 -7.76
N TYR A 73 -3.77 8.84 -8.88
CA TYR A 73 -4.02 9.40 -10.22
C TYR A 73 -5.51 9.38 -10.58
N LEU A 74 -6.26 8.38 -10.14
CA LEU A 74 -7.72 8.36 -10.26
C LEU A 74 -8.39 9.46 -9.43
N ALA A 75 -7.76 9.85 -8.33
CA ALA A 75 -8.26 10.87 -7.41
C ALA A 75 -7.74 12.29 -7.71
N LEU A 76 -6.85 12.45 -8.71
CA LEU A 76 -6.26 13.72 -9.12
C LEU A 76 -6.31 13.89 -10.66
N PRO A 77 -7.49 14.15 -11.25
CA PRO A 77 -7.61 14.42 -12.68
C PRO A 77 -6.92 15.74 -13.04
N GLN A 78 -6.38 15.84 -14.26
CA GLN A 78 -5.81 17.10 -14.77
C GLN A 78 -6.87 18.19 -14.91
N HIS A 79 -8.07 17.81 -15.35
CA HIS A 79 -9.21 18.70 -15.56
C HIS A 79 -10.47 18.03 -15.01
N MET A 80 -11.36 18.82 -14.43
CA MET A 80 -12.69 18.33 -14.07
C MET A 80 -13.62 18.36 -15.29
N PRO A 81 -14.61 17.45 -15.38
CA PRO A 81 -15.76 17.63 -16.27
C PRO A 81 -16.45 18.97 -16.00
N GLU A 82 -17.15 19.52 -17.00
CA GLU A 82 -17.85 20.79 -16.86
C GLU A 82 -18.88 20.73 -15.70
N GLY A 83 -18.78 21.68 -14.76
CA GLY A 83 -19.60 21.70 -13.54
C GLY A 83 -19.25 20.63 -12.50
N GLY A 84 -18.26 19.79 -12.76
CA GLY A 84 -17.75 18.78 -11.83
C GLY A 84 -16.88 19.38 -10.73
N VAL A 85 -16.93 18.77 -9.55
CA VAL A 85 -16.00 19.01 -8.44
C VAL A 85 -15.17 17.76 -8.21
N PRO A 86 -13.91 17.87 -7.77
CA PRO A 86 -13.08 16.70 -7.52
C PRO A 86 -13.71 15.82 -6.43
N TRP A 87 -13.54 14.51 -6.55
CA TRP A 87 -13.87 13.62 -5.45
C TRP A 87 -13.00 13.95 -4.23
N VAL A 88 -13.63 14.12 -3.07
CA VAL A 88 -12.97 14.38 -1.78
C VAL A 88 -13.37 13.30 -0.77
N GLY A 89 -12.35 12.61 -0.27
CA GLY A 89 -12.43 11.58 0.77
C GLY A 89 -11.01 11.12 1.14
N ASP A 90 -10.92 10.07 1.95
CA ASP A 90 -9.64 9.49 2.35
C ASP A 90 -9.21 8.40 1.37
N PRO A 91 -7.91 8.37 1.01
CA PRO A 91 -7.39 7.34 0.12
C PRO A 91 -7.44 5.97 0.82
N PRO A 92 -7.38 4.86 0.06
CA PRO A 92 -7.35 3.53 0.64
C PRO A 92 -6.18 3.37 1.60
N THR A 93 -6.40 2.68 2.71
CA THR A 93 -5.34 2.40 3.68
C THR A 93 -4.25 1.52 3.06
N ILE A 94 -2.99 1.94 3.21
CA ILE A 94 -1.82 1.19 2.77
C ILE A 94 -1.48 0.08 3.76
N GLY A 95 -0.95 -1.04 3.26
CA GLY A 95 -0.34 -2.07 4.09
C GLY A 95 -1.28 -2.97 4.88
N THR A 96 -2.59 -2.73 4.85
CA THR A 96 -3.58 -3.54 5.59
C THR A 96 -4.89 -3.62 4.81
N LEU A 97 -5.56 -4.76 4.89
CA LEU A 97 -6.90 -4.94 4.35
C LEU A 97 -7.96 -4.41 5.31
N ASP A 98 -9.05 -3.88 4.75
CA ASP A 98 -10.22 -3.47 5.53
C ASP A 98 -10.88 -4.68 6.23
N SER A 99 -11.33 -4.54 7.49
CA SER A 99 -11.85 -5.68 8.28
C SER A 99 -13.02 -6.40 7.60
N PRO A 100 -14.09 -5.72 7.13
CA PRO A 100 -15.14 -6.36 6.34
C PRO A 100 -14.65 -7.09 5.08
N GLN A 101 -13.66 -6.54 4.38
CA GLN A 101 -13.10 -7.20 3.20
C GLN A 101 -12.25 -8.41 3.57
N ALA A 102 -11.45 -8.33 4.64
CA ALA A 102 -10.63 -9.43 5.11
C ALA A 102 -11.49 -10.59 5.63
N GLU A 103 -12.54 -10.30 6.40
CA GLU A 103 -13.55 -11.28 6.85
C GLU A 103 -14.18 -12.02 5.67
N HIS A 104 -14.69 -11.27 4.68
CA HIS A 104 -15.31 -11.87 3.51
C HIS A 104 -14.32 -12.61 2.60
N LEU A 105 -13.08 -12.12 2.51
CA LEU A 105 -12.02 -12.80 1.77
C LEU A 105 -11.69 -14.15 2.42
N ILE A 106 -11.64 -14.23 3.75
CA ILE A 106 -11.46 -15.48 4.50
C ILE A 106 -12.58 -16.47 4.18
N ASP A 107 -13.85 -16.01 4.17
CA ASP A 107 -14.99 -16.86 3.83
C ASP A 107 -14.87 -17.49 2.43
N VAL A 108 -14.45 -16.67 1.44
CA VAL A 108 -14.21 -17.16 0.09
C VAL A 108 -13.05 -18.15 0.06
N LEU A 109 -11.87 -17.74 0.55
CA LEU A 109 -10.62 -18.52 0.45
C LEU A 109 -10.68 -19.86 1.17
N THR A 110 -11.46 -19.96 2.25
CA THR A 110 -11.68 -21.21 3.00
C THR A 110 -12.18 -22.33 2.09
N SER A 111 -13.02 -22.01 1.10
CA SER A 111 -13.58 -23.01 0.17
C SER A 111 -12.61 -23.45 -0.93
N TYR A 112 -11.48 -22.77 -1.09
CA TYR A 112 -10.50 -23.00 -2.16
C TYR A 112 -9.17 -23.56 -1.64
N THR A 113 -9.14 -24.08 -0.42
CA THR A 113 -8.00 -24.84 0.13
C THR A 113 -8.50 -26.09 0.85
N LYS A 114 -7.70 -27.15 0.84
CA LYS A 114 -7.89 -28.34 1.66
C LYS A 114 -7.32 -28.18 3.06
N ARG A 115 -6.58 -27.09 3.32
CA ARG A 115 -5.84 -26.82 4.55
C ARG A 115 -6.18 -25.44 5.15
N PRO A 116 -7.46 -25.11 5.40
CA PRO A 116 -7.82 -23.86 6.09
C PRO A 116 -7.33 -23.84 7.55
N ASP A 117 -6.95 -24.99 8.10
CA ASP A 117 -6.34 -25.18 9.42
C ASP A 117 -4.82 -24.92 9.47
N ALA A 118 -4.18 -24.85 8.30
CA ALA A 118 -2.73 -24.74 8.18
C ALA A 118 -2.35 -23.66 7.16
N VAL A 119 -2.67 -22.42 7.51
CA VAL A 119 -2.29 -21.21 6.77
C VAL A 119 -1.04 -20.61 7.41
N ARG A 120 -0.14 -20.09 6.58
CA ARG A 120 1.02 -19.29 6.95
C ARG A 120 0.72 -17.83 6.66
N PHE A 121 1.27 -16.96 7.51
CA PHE A 121 1.11 -15.53 7.47
C PHE A 121 2.46 -14.86 7.63
N ALA A 122 2.72 -13.80 6.88
CA ALA A 122 3.90 -12.96 7.06
C ALA A 122 3.50 -11.53 7.43
N LEU A 123 4.12 -11.00 8.47
CA LEU A 123 3.87 -9.69 9.04
C LEU A 123 5.17 -8.89 9.07
N TRP A 124 5.18 -7.69 8.49
CA TRP A 124 6.39 -6.87 8.39
C TRP A 124 6.96 -6.57 9.79
N ASP A 125 8.26 -6.78 9.97
CA ASP A 125 8.87 -6.65 11.29
C ASP A 125 9.13 -5.19 11.71
N GLY A 126 9.02 -4.25 10.76
CA GLY A 126 9.20 -2.82 10.94
C GLY A 126 7.97 -2.04 11.40
N LEU A 127 6.86 -2.70 11.75
CA LEU A 127 5.63 -2.04 12.22
C LEU A 127 5.79 -1.26 13.56
N GLY A 128 6.92 -1.42 14.26
CA GLY A 128 7.28 -0.64 15.44
C GLY A 128 6.48 -0.95 16.71
N TRP A 129 5.76 -2.08 16.73
CA TRP A 129 4.92 -2.49 17.86
C TRP A 129 5.67 -2.71 19.19
N ASP A 130 6.99 -2.90 19.14
CA ASP A 130 7.88 -3.00 20.30
C ASP A 130 8.08 -1.66 21.03
N ARG A 131 7.68 -0.54 20.42
CA ARG A 131 7.90 0.82 20.92
C ARG A 131 6.61 1.63 21.05
N THR A 132 5.46 0.98 20.93
CA THR A 132 4.18 1.66 20.97
C THR A 132 3.91 2.25 22.36
N THR A 133 3.57 3.54 22.39
CA THR A 133 3.21 4.27 23.60
C THR A 133 1.82 4.86 23.42
N LEU A 134 0.91 4.52 24.33
CA LEU A 134 -0.45 5.04 24.33
C LEU A 134 -0.48 6.38 25.07
N VAL A 135 -0.94 7.41 24.37
CA VAL A 135 -1.13 8.76 24.92
C VAL A 135 -2.62 9.05 24.97
N ARG A 136 -3.15 9.37 26.15
CA ARG A 136 -4.51 9.91 26.30
C ARG A 136 -4.44 11.34 26.81
N LEU A 137 -5.33 12.19 26.30
CA LEU A 137 -5.36 13.58 26.70
C LEU A 137 -5.56 13.69 28.22
N GLY A 138 -4.64 14.39 28.90
CA GLY A 138 -4.65 14.54 30.36
C GLY A 138 -4.08 13.37 31.16
N GLN A 139 -3.49 12.35 30.50
CA GLN A 139 -2.84 11.22 31.17
C GLN A 139 -1.38 11.10 30.76
N ALA A 140 -0.57 10.52 31.65
CA ALA A 140 0.81 10.21 31.34
C ALA A 140 0.88 9.15 30.21
N PRO A 141 1.84 9.26 29.27
CA PRO A 141 2.08 8.24 28.27
C PRO A 141 2.34 6.88 28.92
N THR A 142 1.73 5.81 28.40
CA THR A 142 1.88 4.45 28.92
C THR A 142 2.40 3.54 27.82
N SER A 143 3.51 2.83 28.07
CA SER A 143 4.05 1.84 27.15
C SER A 143 3.08 0.65 27.03
N THR A 144 2.82 0.22 25.80
CA THR A 144 2.03 -0.99 25.54
C THR A 144 2.97 -2.18 25.40
N PRO A 145 2.65 -3.35 25.99
CA PRO A 145 3.46 -4.55 25.80
C PRO A 145 3.57 -4.92 24.31
N ASP A 146 4.78 -5.31 23.89
CA ASP A 146 5.00 -5.84 22.55
C ASP A 146 4.13 -7.10 22.34
N PRO A 147 3.24 -7.12 21.34
CA PRO A 147 2.40 -8.28 21.06
C PRO A 147 3.19 -9.45 20.45
N ILE A 148 4.42 -9.24 19.98
CA ILE A 148 5.27 -10.27 19.37
C ILE A 148 6.19 -10.88 20.45
N PRO A 149 6.20 -12.22 20.63
CA PRO A 149 7.05 -12.85 21.64
C PRO A 149 8.55 -12.59 21.40
N PRO A 150 9.38 -12.45 22.46
CA PRO A 150 10.82 -12.23 22.31
C PRO A 150 11.54 -13.28 21.46
N ALA A 151 11.19 -14.57 21.61
CA ALA A 151 11.77 -15.64 20.81
C ALA A 151 11.50 -15.49 19.29
N VAL A 152 10.40 -14.81 18.92
CA VAL A 152 10.06 -14.50 17.53
C VAL A 152 10.82 -13.26 17.08
N ARG A 153 10.92 -12.22 17.93
CA ARG A 153 11.76 -11.03 17.71
C ARG A 153 13.22 -11.41 17.43
N ASP A 154 13.76 -12.36 18.16
CA ASP A 154 15.15 -12.82 17.98
C ASP A 154 15.28 -13.98 16.97
N GLY A 155 14.16 -14.44 16.41
CA GLY A 155 14.08 -15.58 15.52
C GLY A 155 14.37 -15.26 14.04
N PRO A 156 14.35 -16.29 13.18
CA PRO A 156 14.49 -16.13 11.73
C PRO A 156 13.37 -15.27 11.10
N ARG A 157 13.64 -14.79 9.87
CA ARG A 157 12.74 -13.94 9.08
C ARG A 157 12.51 -14.51 7.70
N MET A 158 11.31 -14.31 7.17
CA MET A 158 11.08 -14.36 5.74
C MET A 158 11.64 -13.06 5.16
N ARG A 159 12.59 -13.18 4.23
CA ARG A 159 13.28 -12.04 3.64
C ARG A 159 12.87 -11.88 2.20
N ILE A 160 12.46 -10.67 1.83
CA ILE A 160 12.31 -10.25 0.43
C ILE A 160 13.16 -8.98 0.25
N PRO A 161 13.46 -8.56 -0.99
CA PRO A 161 14.28 -7.37 -1.18
C PRO A 161 13.71 -6.15 -0.45
N GLY A 162 14.47 -5.61 0.50
CA GLY A 162 14.12 -4.40 1.25
C GLY A 162 13.16 -4.60 2.43
N ARG A 163 12.69 -5.82 2.72
CA ARG A 163 11.74 -6.08 3.81
C ARG A 163 11.98 -7.44 4.48
N ASP A 164 11.84 -7.47 5.80
CA ASP A 164 11.88 -8.68 6.62
C ASP A 164 10.53 -8.88 7.31
N TYR A 165 10.07 -10.13 7.39
CA TYR A 165 8.77 -10.48 7.94
C TYR A 165 8.90 -11.52 9.05
N PHE A 166 8.15 -11.30 10.11
CA PHE A 166 7.75 -12.37 11.03
C PHE A 166 6.85 -13.34 10.31
N VAL A 167 7.03 -14.64 10.56
CA VAL A 167 6.16 -15.68 10.01
C VAL A 167 5.44 -16.37 11.16
N TYR A 168 4.15 -16.60 10.97
CA TYR A 168 3.34 -17.38 11.88
C TYR A 168 2.33 -18.21 11.10
N GLY A 169 1.68 -19.16 11.77
CA GLY A 169 0.66 -19.99 11.17
C GLY A 169 -0.52 -20.25 12.08
N GLY A 170 -1.55 -20.84 11.51
CA GLY A 170 -2.76 -21.23 12.21
C GLY A 170 -3.91 -21.46 11.24
N HIS A 171 -5.12 -21.38 11.77
CA HIS A 171 -6.31 -21.37 10.94
C HIS A 171 -6.41 -20.06 10.16
N ILE A 172 -7.13 -20.08 9.04
CA ILE A 172 -7.29 -18.94 8.14
C ILE A 172 -7.81 -17.67 8.84
N GLU A 173 -8.63 -17.81 9.89
CA GLU A 173 -9.17 -16.70 10.67
C GLU A 173 -8.08 -15.93 11.46
N GLU A 174 -6.88 -16.51 11.64
CA GLU A 174 -5.75 -15.81 12.27
C GLU A 174 -5.18 -14.67 11.39
N ALA A 175 -5.67 -14.51 10.15
CA ALA A 175 -5.48 -13.29 9.36
C ALA A 175 -6.08 -12.04 10.03
N LEU A 176 -7.11 -12.20 10.87
CA LEU A 176 -7.75 -11.09 11.60
C LEU A 176 -7.16 -10.88 13.00
N ARG A 177 -6.14 -11.68 13.40
CA ARG A 177 -5.62 -11.67 14.76
C ARG A 177 -5.33 -10.27 15.29
N TRP A 178 -4.66 -9.46 14.47
CA TRP A 178 -4.12 -8.16 14.88
C TRP A 178 -5.09 -7.02 14.59
N MET A 179 -6.22 -7.28 13.94
CA MET A 179 -7.19 -6.25 13.58
C MET A 179 -7.78 -5.52 14.79
N PRO A 180 -8.19 -6.20 15.89
CA PRO A 180 -8.81 -5.51 17.03
C PRO A 180 -7.87 -4.59 17.83
N SER A 181 -6.56 -4.87 17.83
CA SER A 181 -5.58 -4.17 18.69
C SER A 181 -4.57 -3.34 17.94
N GLN A 182 -4.22 -3.74 16.72
CA GLN A 182 -3.20 -3.09 15.88
C GLN A 182 -3.76 -2.59 14.55
N HIS A 183 -5.04 -2.86 14.23
CA HIS A 183 -5.69 -2.49 12.97
C HIS A 183 -4.94 -3.00 11.73
N GLN A 184 -4.35 -4.19 11.86
CA GLN A 184 -3.42 -4.74 10.87
C GLN A 184 -3.83 -6.16 10.46
N THR A 185 -3.86 -6.44 9.16
CA THR A 185 -3.82 -7.80 8.62
C THR A 185 -2.37 -8.20 8.31
N PRO A 186 -2.05 -9.50 8.17
CA PRO A 186 -0.79 -9.91 7.57
C PRO A 186 -0.63 -9.34 6.16
N HIS A 187 0.62 -9.24 5.71
CA HIS A 187 0.94 -8.80 4.35
C HIS A 187 0.90 -9.98 3.37
N TYR A 188 1.34 -11.16 3.81
CA TYR A 188 1.33 -12.39 3.00
C TYR A 188 0.61 -13.53 3.68
N TRP A 189 -0.26 -14.23 2.96
CA TRP A 189 -1.10 -15.31 3.49
C TRP A 189 -1.11 -16.44 2.47
N TRP A 190 -0.82 -17.68 2.88
CA TRP A 190 -0.87 -18.85 1.99
C TRP A 190 -1.14 -20.15 2.76
N PRO A 191 -2.00 -21.05 2.27
CA PRO A 191 -2.24 -22.34 2.88
C PRO A 191 -1.12 -23.32 2.54
N LYS A 192 -0.91 -24.33 3.40
CA LYS A 192 0.13 -25.36 3.23
C LYS A 192 -0.02 -26.21 1.95
N ASP A 193 -1.21 -26.25 1.35
CA ASP A 193 -1.43 -26.91 0.07
C ASP A 193 -1.20 -25.99 -1.14
N HIS A 194 -0.74 -24.77 -0.91
CA HIS A 194 -0.34 -23.78 -1.92
C HIS A 194 -1.44 -23.47 -2.94
N ALA A 195 -2.70 -23.66 -2.55
CA ALA A 195 -3.85 -23.50 -3.45
C ALA A 195 -4.10 -22.04 -3.87
N TRP A 196 -3.69 -21.09 -3.03
CA TRP A 196 -3.79 -19.65 -3.29
C TRP A 196 -2.76 -18.86 -2.47
N VAL A 197 -2.54 -17.60 -2.83
CA VAL A 197 -1.74 -16.63 -2.07
C VAL A 197 -2.48 -15.29 -2.03
N VAL A 198 -2.48 -14.63 -0.87
CA VAL A 198 -2.75 -13.20 -0.73
C VAL A 198 -1.41 -12.51 -0.49
N ALA A 199 -1.06 -11.56 -1.34
CA ALA A 199 0.22 -10.87 -1.36
C ALA A 199 0.02 -9.35 -1.40
N GLY A 200 0.20 -8.69 -0.27
CA GLY A 200 0.26 -7.24 -0.14
C GLY A 200 1.67 -6.76 0.22
N ASP A 201 1.80 -5.46 0.41
CA ASP A 201 3.02 -4.83 0.92
C ASP A 201 2.64 -3.61 1.78
N VAL A 202 3.49 -3.24 2.73
CA VAL A 202 3.23 -2.15 3.69
C VAL A 202 2.99 -0.81 2.99
N ASP A 203 3.58 -0.63 1.80
CA ASP A 203 3.48 0.60 1.04
C ASP A 203 2.34 0.59 -0.01
N LEU A 204 1.56 -0.50 -0.10
CA LEU A 204 0.59 -0.68 -1.17
C LEU A 204 -0.87 -0.57 -0.67
N PRO A 205 -1.74 0.16 -1.39
CA PRO A 205 -3.16 0.25 -1.12
C PRO A 205 -3.99 -0.85 -1.82
N TRP A 206 -3.36 -1.98 -2.12
CA TRP A 206 -3.96 -3.12 -2.80
C TRP A 206 -3.18 -4.39 -2.49
N SER A 207 -3.82 -5.54 -2.72
CA SER A 207 -3.23 -6.87 -2.57
C SER A 207 -3.40 -7.68 -3.86
N ILE A 208 -2.45 -8.54 -4.17
CA ILE A 208 -2.58 -9.57 -5.21
C ILE A 208 -3.17 -10.83 -4.61
N ILE A 209 -4.14 -11.41 -5.30
CA ILE A 209 -4.66 -12.74 -5.00
C ILE A 209 -4.30 -13.64 -6.18
N ALA A 210 -3.50 -14.66 -5.92
CA ALA A 210 -3.09 -15.65 -6.90
C ALA A 210 -3.72 -17.00 -6.56
N GLY A 211 -4.21 -17.76 -7.53
CA GLY A 211 -4.90 -19.02 -7.26
C GLY A 211 -5.44 -19.71 -8.50
N SER A 212 -6.38 -20.63 -8.28
CA SER A 212 -7.10 -21.31 -9.37
C SER A 212 -7.93 -20.31 -10.20
N ARG A 213 -8.30 -20.72 -11.42
CA ARG A 213 -9.17 -19.90 -12.29
C ARG A 213 -10.51 -19.63 -11.63
N GLU A 214 -11.08 -20.67 -11.04
CA GLU A 214 -12.37 -20.65 -10.37
C GLU A 214 -12.37 -19.67 -9.18
N LEU A 215 -11.29 -19.66 -8.38
CA LEU A 215 -11.14 -18.72 -7.26
C LEU A 215 -11.10 -17.27 -7.76
N VAL A 216 -10.21 -16.97 -8.71
CA VAL A 216 -10.04 -15.60 -9.19
C VAL A 216 -11.30 -15.13 -9.93
N ASP A 217 -11.90 -15.96 -10.78
CA ASP A 217 -13.15 -15.63 -11.47
C ASP A 217 -14.29 -15.37 -10.49
N ARG A 218 -14.38 -16.12 -9.38
CA ARG A 218 -15.35 -15.85 -8.30
C ARG A 218 -15.12 -14.49 -7.66
N LEU A 219 -13.87 -14.10 -7.41
CA LEU A 219 -13.52 -12.82 -6.80
C LEU A 219 -13.76 -11.62 -7.72
N LEU A 220 -13.53 -11.77 -9.03
CA LEU A 220 -13.80 -10.73 -10.03
C LEU A 220 -15.28 -10.33 -10.10
N HIS A 221 -16.19 -11.25 -9.76
CA HIS A 221 -17.63 -11.02 -9.73
C HIS A 221 -18.17 -10.79 -8.31
N ASP A 222 -17.30 -10.56 -7.34
CA ASP A 222 -17.72 -10.33 -5.95
C ASP A 222 -18.31 -8.92 -5.77
N PRO A 223 -19.47 -8.78 -5.08
CA PRO A 223 -20.10 -7.48 -4.88
C PRO A 223 -19.44 -6.66 -3.75
N LEU A 224 -18.73 -7.29 -2.82
CA LEU A 224 -18.10 -6.62 -1.67
C LEU A 224 -16.62 -6.31 -1.93
N LEU A 225 -15.95 -7.16 -2.71
CA LEU A 225 -14.55 -6.97 -3.10
C LEU A 225 -14.46 -6.27 -4.47
N GLU A 226 -13.50 -5.37 -4.63
CA GLU A 226 -13.17 -4.79 -5.92
C GLU A 226 -11.89 -5.44 -6.45
N VAL A 227 -12.06 -6.50 -7.24
CA VAL A 227 -10.94 -7.24 -7.82
C VAL A 227 -10.91 -7.03 -9.33
N VAL A 228 -9.75 -6.69 -9.85
CA VAL A 228 -9.49 -6.56 -11.29
C VAL A 228 -8.51 -7.64 -11.75
N PRO A 229 -8.68 -8.24 -12.94
CA PRO A 229 -7.76 -9.27 -13.42
C PRO A 229 -6.43 -8.63 -13.81
N ILE A 230 -5.32 -9.31 -13.49
CA ILE A 230 -3.99 -8.90 -13.94
C ILE A 230 -3.25 -10.07 -14.58
N ALA A 231 -2.38 -9.76 -15.52
CA ALA A 231 -1.35 -10.65 -16.03
C ALA A 231 -0.06 -10.53 -15.18
N GLU A 232 0.78 -11.57 -15.21
CA GLU A 232 2.07 -11.55 -14.49
C GLU A 232 3.00 -10.43 -14.96
N ASP A 233 2.84 -10.00 -16.22
CA ASP A 233 3.65 -8.98 -16.86
C ASP A 233 3.03 -7.57 -16.80
N ASP A 234 1.84 -7.40 -16.24
CA ASP A 234 1.22 -6.10 -16.06
C ASP A 234 2.07 -5.20 -15.16
N VAL A 235 2.26 -3.96 -15.61
CA VAL A 235 3.06 -2.93 -14.93
C VAL A 235 2.13 -1.82 -14.47
N LEU A 236 2.32 -1.34 -13.23
CA LEU A 236 1.56 -0.22 -12.70
C LEU A 236 1.71 1.00 -13.62
N ASP A 237 0.60 1.70 -13.86
CA ASP A 237 0.59 2.88 -14.71
C ASP A 237 1.67 3.89 -14.24
N PRO A 238 2.42 4.49 -15.18
CA PRO A 238 3.35 5.55 -14.82
C PRO A 238 2.59 6.79 -14.35
N GLN A 239 3.31 7.67 -13.65
CA GLN A 239 2.77 8.97 -13.32
C GLN A 239 2.23 9.70 -14.57
N PRO A 240 1.03 10.31 -14.49
CA PRO A 240 0.46 11.03 -15.62
C PRO A 240 1.41 12.12 -16.14
N ALA A 241 1.52 12.23 -17.45
CA ALA A 241 2.45 13.16 -18.10
C ALA A 241 2.29 14.61 -17.65
N TRP A 242 1.05 15.06 -17.42
CA TRP A 242 0.76 16.41 -16.92
C TRP A 242 1.36 16.64 -15.53
N LEU A 243 1.27 15.64 -14.66
CA LEU A 243 1.77 15.72 -13.29
C LEU A 243 3.30 15.68 -13.29
N THR A 244 3.89 14.84 -14.15
CA THR A 244 5.35 14.84 -14.36
C THR A 244 5.85 16.20 -14.84
N ALA A 245 5.16 16.82 -15.81
CA ALA A 245 5.51 18.15 -16.29
C ALA A 245 5.37 19.22 -15.21
N ALA A 246 4.30 19.17 -14.41
CA ALA A 246 4.06 20.10 -13.31
C ALA A 246 5.14 20.00 -12.22
N ILE A 247 5.50 18.80 -11.79
CA ILE A 247 6.58 18.58 -10.81
C ILE A 247 7.92 19.07 -11.37
N GLN A 248 8.23 18.76 -12.63
CA GLN A 248 9.48 19.22 -13.25
C GLN A 248 9.54 20.76 -13.35
N GLN A 249 8.40 21.41 -13.61
CA GLN A 249 8.31 22.87 -13.60
C GLN A 249 8.54 23.41 -12.19
N ALA A 250 7.86 22.86 -11.19
CA ALA A 250 8.05 23.27 -9.79
C ALA A 250 9.51 23.11 -9.32
N VAL A 251 10.19 22.03 -9.71
CA VAL A 251 11.62 21.84 -9.41
C VAL A 251 12.48 22.93 -10.05
N ARG A 252 12.20 23.34 -11.29
CA ARG A 252 12.91 24.47 -11.93
C ARG A 252 12.68 25.77 -11.18
N ASP A 253 11.44 26.03 -10.78
CA ASP A 253 11.08 27.25 -10.06
C ASP A 253 11.71 27.29 -8.67
N LEU A 254 11.75 26.14 -7.95
CA LEU A 254 12.44 26.03 -6.68
C LEU A 254 13.96 26.29 -6.80
N ILE A 255 14.61 25.80 -7.86
CA ILE A 255 16.04 26.05 -8.09
C ILE A 255 16.31 27.53 -8.39
N ASN A 256 15.46 28.16 -9.20
CA ASN A 256 15.71 29.53 -9.69
C ASN A 256 15.20 30.62 -8.73
N HIS A 257 14.12 30.34 -8.02
CA HIS A 257 13.34 31.32 -7.27
C HIS A 257 13.11 30.92 -5.81
N ARG A 258 13.53 29.71 -5.40
CA ARG A 258 13.29 29.12 -4.07
C ARG A 258 11.83 28.93 -3.72
N THR A 259 10.90 29.17 -4.65
CA THR A 259 9.46 28.98 -4.45
C THR A 259 8.85 28.35 -5.69
N ALA A 260 7.79 27.58 -5.51
CA ALA A 260 6.99 27.03 -6.59
C ALA A 260 5.54 26.84 -6.14
N VAL A 261 4.63 26.82 -7.10
CA VAL A 261 3.22 26.48 -6.88
C VAL A 261 2.79 25.50 -7.96
N ILE A 262 2.07 24.45 -7.56
CA ILE A 262 1.40 23.54 -8.47
C ILE A 262 -0.11 23.73 -8.30
N GLU A 263 -0.77 24.16 -9.37
CA GLU A 263 -2.23 24.24 -9.45
C GLU A 263 -2.82 22.88 -9.81
N THR A 264 -3.84 22.44 -9.08
CA THR A 264 -4.53 21.16 -9.33
C THR A 264 -6.04 21.31 -9.23
N THR A 265 -6.77 20.30 -9.68
CA THR A 265 -8.23 20.22 -9.53
C THR A 265 -8.68 20.20 -8.06
N ARG A 266 -7.78 19.84 -7.13
CA ARG A 266 -8.02 19.80 -5.68
C ARG A 266 -7.45 21.02 -4.93
N GLY A 267 -6.94 22.01 -5.66
CA GLY A 267 -6.38 23.25 -5.11
C GLY A 267 -4.89 23.42 -5.37
N ALA A 268 -4.39 24.61 -5.05
CA ALA A 268 -2.98 24.98 -5.20
C ALA A 268 -2.12 24.44 -4.05
N VAL A 269 -0.95 23.91 -4.39
CA VAL A 269 0.07 23.50 -3.40
C VAL A 269 1.33 24.31 -3.60
N SER A 270 1.76 24.99 -2.52
CA SER A 270 2.94 25.84 -2.51
C SER A 270 4.13 25.16 -1.85
N PHE A 271 5.31 25.42 -2.41
CA PHE A 271 6.60 24.89 -1.98
C PHE A 271 7.61 26.02 -1.82
N HIS A 272 8.52 25.90 -0.86
CA HIS A 272 9.63 26.83 -0.65
C HIS A 272 10.89 26.12 -0.15
N ILE A 273 12.07 26.59 -0.58
CA ILE A 273 13.36 26.16 -0.02
C ILE A 273 13.80 27.17 1.04
N SER A 274 13.81 26.74 2.30
CA SER A 274 14.29 27.53 3.47
C SER A 274 15.62 28.22 3.20
N ASP A 275 15.89 29.39 3.77
CA ASP A 275 17.06 30.23 3.47
C ASP A 275 18.41 29.49 3.46
N GLY A 276 18.60 28.50 4.35
CA GLY A 276 19.80 27.66 4.40
C GLY A 276 19.97 26.66 3.25
N GLY A 277 18.96 26.45 2.41
CA GLY A 277 19.02 25.54 1.25
C GLY A 277 18.84 24.06 1.61
N LEU A 278 18.65 23.74 2.88
CA LEU A 278 18.65 22.37 3.40
C LEU A 278 17.26 21.79 3.65
N TRP A 279 16.20 22.58 3.46
CA TRP A 279 14.84 22.12 3.67
C TRP A 279 13.94 22.55 2.53
N LEU A 280 13.24 21.57 1.95
CA LEU A 280 12.03 21.79 1.16
C LEU A 280 10.85 21.82 2.13
N GLU A 281 10.12 22.92 2.12
CA GLU A 281 8.96 23.16 2.95
C GLU A 281 7.73 23.28 2.06
N SER A 282 6.60 22.82 2.58
CA SER A 282 5.33 22.89 1.88
C SER A 282 4.20 23.12 2.89
N GLY A 283 3.05 23.60 2.41
CA GLY A 283 1.83 23.80 3.21
C GLY A 283 1.52 22.68 4.23
N ARG A 284 0.87 23.05 5.34
CA ARG A 284 0.58 22.21 6.52
C ARG A 284 1.80 21.69 7.30
N GLY A 285 2.99 22.29 7.10
CA GLY A 285 4.16 22.03 7.96
C GLY A 285 5.00 20.82 7.58
N SER A 286 4.78 20.25 6.38
CA SER A 286 5.64 19.20 5.84
C SER A 286 7.02 19.77 5.47
N ARG A 287 8.07 19.09 5.94
CA ARG A 287 9.47 19.47 5.73
C ARG A 287 10.29 18.26 5.31
N THR A 288 10.97 18.36 4.18
CA THR A 288 11.90 17.34 3.69
C THR A 288 13.32 17.90 3.76
N HIS A 289 14.21 17.18 4.44
CA HIS A 289 15.63 17.57 4.49
C HIS A 289 16.30 17.27 3.15
N LEU A 290 17.04 18.24 2.65
CA LEU A 290 17.81 18.15 1.41
C LEU A 290 19.29 17.98 1.76
N HIS A 291 19.96 17.15 0.99
CA HIS A 291 21.39 16.89 1.06
C HIS A 291 22.04 17.30 -0.28
N PRO A 292 22.25 18.61 -0.54
CA PRO A 292 22.76 19.08 -1.83
C PRO A 292 24.10 18.45 -2.25
N GLU A 293 24.91 18.05 -1.26
CA GLU A 293 26.23 17.44 -1.44
C GLU A 293 26.19 15.90 -1.58
N ASP A 294 25.01 15.29 -1.65
CA ASP A 294 24.88 13.84 -1.83
C ASP A 294 25.37 13.42 -3.23
N ILE A 295 26.38 12.55 -3.25
CA ILE A 295 27.02 12.06 -4.49
C ILE A 295 26.17 11.01 -5.23
N HIS A 296 25.23 10.37 -4.54
CA HIS A 296 24.39 9.31 -5.10
C HIS A 296 23.07 9.83 -5.63
N ARG A 297 22.61 11.00 -5.15
CA ARG A 297 21.31 11.56 -5.52
C ARG A 297 21.38 13.06 -5.71
N SER A 298 21.17 13.50 -6.95
CA SER A 298 21.22 14.93 -7.27
C SER A 298 20.17 15.73 -6.50
N LEU A 299 20.45 17.01 -6.23
CA LEU A 299 19.47 17.93 -5.63
C LEU A 299 18.15 17.94 -6.43
N LYS A 300 18.21 17.83 -7.76
CA LYS A 300 17.03 17.78 -8.62
C LYS A 300 16.17 16.55 -8.34
N ASP A 301 16.77 15.38 -8.13
CA ASP A 301 16.05 14.14 -7.82
C ASP A 301 15.50 14.13 -6.40
N GLN A 302 16.19 14.79 -5.46
CA GLN A 302 15.69 15.02 -4.11
C GLN A 302 14.46 15.94 -4.14
N LEU A 303 14.54 17.08 -4.83
CA LEU A 303 13.43 18.01 -4.99
C LEU A 303 12.26 17.37 -5.72
N SER A 304 12.50 16.60 -6.79
CA SER A 304 11.43 15.94 -7.55
C SER A 304 10.64 14.98 -6.68
N ALA A 305 11.29 14.15 -5.86
CA ALA A 305 10.58 13.25 -4.96
C ALA A 305 9.92 13.99 -3.80
N GLY A 306 10.61 14.97 -3.21
CA GLY A 306 10.07 15.78 -2.11
C GLY A 306 8.80 16.52 -2.53
N VAL A 307 8.79 17.14 -3.72
CA VAL A 307 7.61 17.78 -4.31
C VAL A 307 6.50 16.76 -4.55
N SER A 308 6.81 15.59 -5.12
CA SER A 308 5.81 14.54 -5.37
C SER A 308 5.13 14.07 -4.08
N THR A 309 5.92 13.72 -3.05
CA THR A 309 5.39 13.25 -1.77
C THR A 309 4.59 14.34 -1.06
N ALA A 310 5.12 15.56 -0.99
CA ALA A 310 4.43 16.66 -0.34
C ALA A 310 3.14 17.07 -1.07
N LEU A 311 3.12 16.98 -2.42
CA LEU A 311 1.92 17.21 -3.22
C LEU A 311 0.82 16.20 -2.87
N MET A 312 1.12 14.90 -2.88
CA MET A 312 0.14 13.86 -2.55
C MET A 312 -0.39 14.03 -1.12
N SER A 313 0.49 14.29 -0.17
CA SER A 313 0.11 14.43 1.24
C SER A 313 -0.79 15.63 1.49
N GLN A 314 -0.48 16.78 0.88
CA GLN A 314 -1.32 17.97 1.03
C GLN A 314 -2.68 17.85 0.37
N LEU A 315 -2.79 17.03 -0.67
CA LEU A 315 -4.04 16.77 -1.37
C LEU A 315 -4.85 15.65 -0.71
N ASN A 316 -4.39 15.08 0.41
CA ASN A 316 -4.99 13.92 1.08
C ASN A 316 -4.99 12.67 0.18
N LEU A 317 -3.84 12.36 -0.43
CA LEU A 317 -3.64 11.27 -1.39
C LEU A 317 -2.41 10.43 -1.05
N TYR A 318 -2.11 10.25 0.26
CA TYR A 318 -0.92 9.63 0.91
C TYR A 318 0.10 10.63 1.46
#